data_AF-A0A255PKY1-F1
#
_entry.id   AF-A0A255PKY1-F1
#
_cell.length_a   1.000
_cell.length_b   1.000
_cell.length_c   1.000
_cell.angle_alpha   90.00
_cell.angle_beta   90.00
_cell.angle_gamma   90.00
#
_symmetry.space_group_name_H-M   'P 1'
#
loop_
_entity.id
_entity.type
_entity.pdbx_description
1 polymer ?
#
loop_
_entity_poly.entity_id
_entity_poly.type
_entity_poly.pdbx_seq_one_letter_code
_entity_poly.pdbx_strand_id
1 'polypeptide(L)'
;MTSRCPAGSGRIVSGGVQHGRMARRETGTGGAGVKGARRPEVRLPPLEPWPEGELEPDGDYDGLEFRERDLTGQDGMGARFMDCALTGCAVDETALGRARVLDSVLTGLRGVGTRLAEATLRDVELVDARLGGTQLHGAVLERVVIRGGKIDYLNLREARLKDVVFESCVLVEPDFAGARLERVEFLDCALKGADFGGATLKDVDLRGAAPLEITRGLDRLSGAVISTGQLLDLAPVLAAAMGIRVL
;
A
#
# COMPACT_ATOMS: atom_id res chain seq x y z
N MET A 1 23.27 -70.63 50.30
CA MET A 1 21.92 -70.42 49.72
C MET A 1 22.07 -69.59 48.45
N THR A 2 21.89 -70.28 47.32
CA THR A 2 21.50 -69.84 45.96
C THR A 2 21.51 -68.32 45.66
N SER A 3 22.37 -67.79 44.77
CA SER A 3 22.41 -67.96 43.29
C SER A 3 21.50 -67.01 42.50
N ARG A 4 22.16 -66.00 41.90
CA ARG A 4 22.06 -65.47 40.52
C ARG A 4 20.87 -64.61 40.04
N CYS A 5 21.23 -63.35 39.74
CA CYS A 5 21.15 -62.65 38.43
C CYS A 5 19.75 -62.33 37.81
N PRO A 6 19.65 -61.50 36.74
CA PRO A 6 19.37 -60.06 36.84
C PRO A 6 18.13 -59.62 36.02
N ALA A 7 17.63 -58.40 36.23
CA ALA A 7 16.66 -57.73 35.35
C ALA A 7 17.31 -56.40 34.90
N GLY A 8 17.35 -56.02 33.62
CA GLY A 8 16.37 -56.25 32.57
C GLY A 8 15.73 -54.89 32.24
N SER A 9 16.41 -54.09 31.41
CA SER A 9 16.01 -52.75 31.00
C SER A 9 14.76 -52.81 30.10
N GLY A 10 13.64 -52.30 30.60
CA GLY A 10 12.39 -52.14 29.86
C GLY A 10 12.09 -50.67 29.54
N ARG A 11 12.08 -50.33 28.26
CA ARG A 11 11.40 -49.14 27.70
C ARG A 11 9.90 -49.37 27.74
N ILE A 12 9.12 -48.49 28.38
CA ILE A 12 7.74 -48.16 27.97
C ILE A 12 7.49 -46.69 28.36
N VAL A 13 7.42 -45.80 27.36
CA VAL A 13 6.92 -44.43 27.54
C VAL A 13 5.42 -44.49 27.33
N SER A 14 4.68 -44.08 28.35
CA SER A 14 3.23 -44.02 28.44
C SER A 14 2.60 -43.04 27.46
N GLY A 15 1.47 -43.44 26.88
CA GLY A 15 0.63 -42.59 26.02
C GLY A 15 0.00 -41.42 26.78
N GLY A 16 -0.09 -40.28 26.07
CA GLY A 16 -0.89 -39.13 26.43
C GLY A 16 -1.90 -38.85 25.32
N VAL A 17 -3.17 -38.82 25.71
CA VAL A 17 -4.35 -38.69 24.86
C VAL A 17 -4.50 -37.27 24.30
N GLN A 18 -5.00 -37.22 23.06
CA GLN A 18 -5.39 -36.08 22.24
C GLN A 18 -6.02 -34.89 22.97
N HIS A 19 -5.68 -33.68 22.53
CA HIS A 19 -6.65 -32.59 22.33
C HIS A 19 -6.31 -31.89 21.01
N GLY A 20 -6.91 -32.38 19.93
CA GLY A 20 -6.87 -31.71 18.63
C GLY A 20 -7.62 -30.38 18.72
N ARG A 21 -6.91 -29.25 18.65
CA ARG A 21 -7.53 -27.96 18.35
C ARG A 21 -7.88 -27.95 16.86
N MET A 22 -9.08 -28.41 16.54
CA MET A 22 -9.73 -28.06 15.27
C MET A 22 -9.93 -26.55 15.25
N ALA A 23 -9.13 -25.86 14.43
CA ALA A 23 -9.40 -24.49 14.04
C ALA A 23 -10.78 -24.46 13.37
N ARG A 24 -11.75 -23.82 14.03
CA ARG A 24 -13.04 -23.53 13.41
C ARG A 24 -12.79 -22.62 12.22
N ARG A 25 -12.94 -23.18 11.01
CA ARG A 25 -13.18 -22.38 9.82
C ARG A 25 -14.53 -21.71 10.00
N GLU A 26 -14.51 -20.43 10.35
CA GLU A 26 -15.66 -19.57 10.13
C GLU A 26 -15.88 -19.48 8.63
N THR A 27 -16.89 -20.22 8.18
CA THR A 27 -17.44 -20.10 6.83
C THR A 27 -18.31 -18.85 6.82
N GLY A 28 -17.70 -17.73 6.41
CA GLY A 28 -18.40 -16.49 6.16
C GLY A 28 -19.53 -16.71 5.15
N THR A 29 -20.72 -16.27 5.54
CA THR A 29 -21.93 -16.22 4.71
C THR A 29 -21.68 -15.35 3.47
N GLY A 30 -22.17 -15.80 2.31
CA GLY A 30 -21.93 -15.19 1.00
C GLY A 30 -22.53 -13.80 0.81
N GLY A 31 -21.86 -12.77 1.33
CA GLY A 31 -22.02 -11.38 0.91
C GLY A 31 -21.23 -11.13 -0.39
N ALA A 32 -21.73 -10.25 -1.26
CA ALA A 32 -21.03 -9.81 -2.47
C ALA A 32 -19.63 -9.26 -2.12
N GLY A 33 -18.62 -10.13 -2.20
CA GLY A 33 -17.27 -9.83 -1.75
C GLY A 33 -16.56 -8.91 -2.73
N VAL A 34 -15.91 -7.88 -2.21
CA VAL A 34 -14.92 -7.10 -2.95
C VAL A 34 -13.81 -8.04 -3.39
N LYS A 35 -13.43 -7.96 -4.67
CA LYS A 35 -12.25 -8.69 -5.16
C LYS A 35 -11.00 -8.04 -4.57
N GLY A 36 -10.20 -8.81 -3.83
CA GLY A 36 -8.95 -8.33 -3.26
C GLY A 36 -7.91 -7.94 -4.33
N ALA A 37 -7.05 -7.00 -3.96
CA ALA A 37 -5.89 -6.56 -4.73
C ALA A 37 -4.88 -7.69 -4.90
N ARG A 38 -4.33 -7.81 -6.11
CA ARG A 38 -3.16 -8.67 -6.35
C ARG A 38 -1.89 -7.96 -5.88
N ARG A 39 -1.19 -8.57 -4.93
CA ARG A 39 0.07 -8.00 -4.41
C ARG A 39 1.19 -8.15 -5.44
N PRO A 40 2.19 -7.25 -5.42
CA PRO A 40 3.44 -7.43 -6.15
C PRO A 40 4.13 -8.73 -5.73
N GLU A 41 4.86 -9.35 -6.67
CA GLU A 41 5.77 -10.48 -6.39
C GLU A 41 7.22 -10.06 -6.63
N VAL A 42 7.65 -8.97 -6.00
CA VAL A 42 8.99 -8.40 -6.22
C VAL A 42 10.06 -9.35 -5.68
N ARG A 43 11.02 -9.69 -6.54
CA ARG A 43 12.20 -10.50 -6.21
C ARG A 43 13.41 -9.87 -6.86
N LEU A 44 14.07 -8.99 -6.10
CA LEU A 44 15.23 -8.28 -6.61
C LEU A 44 16.40 -9.24 -6.90
N PRO A 45 17.14 -9.05 -8.00
CA PRO A 45 18.42 -9.71 -8.23
C PRO A 45 19.48 -9.18 -7.25
N PRO A 46 20.71 -9.74 -7.25
CA PRO A 46 21.84 -9.07 -6.63
C PRO A 46 21.98 -7.65 -7.19
N LEU A 47 22.02 -6.66 -6.31
CA LEU A 47 22.06 -5.25 -6.68
C LEU A 47 23.49 -4.70 -6.67
N GLU A 48 23.78 -3.83 -7.62
CA GLU A 48 25.01 -3.05 -7.64
C GLU A 48 24.78 -1.67 -6.99
N PRO A 49 25.71 -1.15 -6.17
CA PRO A 49 25.58 0.20 -5.65
C PRO A 49 25.49 1.21 -6.79
N TRP A 50 24.49 2.10 -6.75
CA TRP A 50 24.41 3.20 -7.70
C TRP A 50 25.67 4.07 -7.58
N PRO A 51 26.39 4.33 -8.69
CA PRO A 51 27.58 5.17 -8.65
C PRO A 51 27.24 6.58 -8.20
N GLU A 52 28.21 7.30 -7.64
CA GLU A 52 28.03 8.73 -7.35
C GLU A 52 27.74 9.48 -8.66
N GLY A 53 26.68 10.29 -8.65
CA GLY A 53 26.20 11.02 -9.82
C GLY A 53 24.89 11.73 -9.55
N GLU A 54 24.28 12.21 -10.63
CA GLU A 54 22.93 12.77 -10.63
C GLU A 54 22.01 11.84 -11.44
N LEU A 55 20.71 11.90 -11.16
CA LEU A 55 19.72 11.34 -12.05
C LEU A 55 19.80 12.02 -13.43
N GLU A 56 19.56 11.24 -14.47
CA GLU A 56 19.54 11.69 -15.84
C GLU A 56 18.11 11.56 -16.40
N PRO A 57 17.63 12.55 -17.17
CA PRO A 57 16.40 12.41 -17.94
C PRO A 57 16.50 11.20 -18.89
N ASP A 58 15.43 10.40 -18.92
CA ASP A 58 15.36 9.13 -19.65
C ASP A 58 16.47 8.13 -19.29
N GLY A 59 17.14 8.31 -18.15
CA GLY A 59 18.17 7.40 -17.63
C GLY A 59 17.61 5.99 -17.38
N ASP A 60 18.42 4.97 -17.61
CA ASP A 60 18.05 3.56 -17.39
C ASP A 60 18.87 3.00 -16.21
N TYR A 61 18.17 2.78 -15.10
CA TYR A 61 18.70 2.23 -13.86
C TYR A 61 18.15 0.83 -13.69
N ASP A 62 19.01 -0.18 -13.81
CA ASP A 62 18.63 -1.59 -13.79
C ASP A 62 19.50 -2.34 -12.76
N GLY A 63 18.87 -2.98 -11.78
CA GLY A 63 19.58 -3.74 -10.75
C GLY A 63 20.42 -2.89 -9.80
N LEU A 64 20.03 -1.63 -9.55
CA LEU A 64 20.82 -0.69 -8.74
C LEU A 64 20.27 -0.49 -7.32
N GLU A 65 21.18 -0.36 -6.36
CA GLU A 65 20.91 0.05 -4.98
C GLU A 65 21.31 1.51 -4.76
N PHE A 66 20.31 2.36 -4.50
CA PHE A 66 20.48 3.73 -4.05
C PHE A 66 20.35 3.75 -2.52
N ARG A 67 21.48 3.89 -1.81
CA ARG A 67 21.49 3.89 -0.34
C ARG A 67 21.81 5.28 0.20
N GLU A 68 20.86 5.84 0.94
CA GLU A 68 20.98 7.13 1.63
C GLU A 68 21.45 8.25 0.70
N ARG A 69 20.95 8.25 -0.55
CA ARG A 69 21.30 9.27 -1.55
C ARG A 69 20.46 10.52 -1.35
N ASP A 70 21.08 11.66 -1.57
CA ASP A 70 20.37 12.93 -1.70
C ASP A 70 20.03 13.16 -3.17
N LEU A 71 18.76 12.99 -3.51
CA LEU A 71 18.23 13.20 -4.86
C LEU A 71 17.46 14.53 -4.96
N THR A 72 17.64 15.42 -3.98
CA THR A 72 16.90 16.68 -3.88
C THR A 72 17.07 17.51 -5.15
N GLY A 73 15.94 17.91 -5.75
CA GLY A 73 15.89 18.75 -6.94
C GLY A 73 16.43 18.12 -8.23
N GLN A 74 16.93 16.88 -8.19
CA GLN A 74 17.49 16.21 -9.37
C GLN A 74 16.43 15.93 -10.44
N ASP A 75 16.87 15.81 -11.69
CA ASP A 75 16.00 15.56 -12.84
C ASP A 75 16.19 14.16 -13.42
N GLY A 76 15.27 13.26 -13.10
CA GLY A 76 15.12 11.94 -13.70
C GLY A 76 13.80 11.84 -14.49
N MET A 77 13.37 12.91 -15.16
CA MET A 77 12.16 12.86 -15.99
C MET A 77 12.24 11.72 -17.01
N GLY A 78 11.22 10.86 -17.08
CA GLY A 78 11.19 9.72 -17.99
C GLY A 78 12.12 8.55 -17.61
N ALA A 79 12.93 8.69 -16.56
CA ALA A 79 13.87 7.66 -16.15
C ALA A 79 13.18 6.33 -15.82
N ARG A 80 13.88 5.23 -16.10
CA ARG A 80 13.46 3.87 -15.79
C ARG A 80 14.26 3.36 -14.59
N PHE A 81 13.56 2.86 -13.59
CA PHE A 81 14.09 2.10 -12.47
C PHE A 81 13.52 0.70 -12.56
N MET A 82 14.34 -0.27 -12.96
CA MET A 82 13.98 -1.68 -13.02
C MET A 82 14.79 -2.44 -11.97
N ASP A 83 14.16 -3.35 -11.24
CA ASP A 83 14.86 -4.23 -10.29
C ASP A 83 15.73 -3.43 -9.30
N CYS A 84 15.29 -2.24 -8.90
CA CYS A 84 16.06 -1.31 -8.07
C CYS A 84 15.63 -1.37 -6.60
N ALA A 85 16.57 -1.02 -5.71
CA ALA A 85 16.27 -0.69 -4.33
C ALA A 85 16.67 0.75 -4.01
N LEU A 86 15.71 1.58 -3.58
CA LEU A 86 16.01 2.93 -3.08
C LEU A 86 15.75 2.93 -1.56
N THR A 87 16.80 3.05 -0.76
CA THR A 87 16.74 2.97 0.70
C THR A 87 17.19 4.28 1.33
N GLY A 88 16.31 4.90 2.13
CA GLY A 88 16.64 6.06 2.95
C GLY A 88 16.93 7.36 2.17
N CYS A 89 16.58 7.40 0.88
CA CYS A 89 16.90 8.52 -0.01
C CYS A 89 16.03 9.76 0.29
N ALA A 90 16.65 10.94 0.16
CA ALA A 90 15.95 12.22 0.15
C ALA A 90 15.48 12.53 -1.28
N VAL A 91 14.21 12.87 -1.45
CA VAL A 91 13.55 13.06 -2.75
C VAL A 91 12.76 14.37 -2.82
N ASP A 92 13.21 15.37 -2.05
CA ASP A 92 12.63 16.71 -2.03
C ASP A 92 12.67 17.32 -3.43
N GLU A 93 11.51 17.71 -3.97
CA GLU A 93 11.35 18.37 -5.27
C GLU A 93 11.93 17.63 -6.50
N THR A 94 12.38 16.37 -6.35
CA THR A 94 12.96 15.55 -7.42
C THR A 94 11.96 15.40 -8.58
N ALA A 95 12.44 15.62 -9.81
CA ALA A 95 11.67 15.44 -11.02
C ALA A 95 11.71 13.98 -11.46
N LEU A 96 10.60 13.28 -11.36
CA LEU A 96 10.40 11.90 -11.84
C LEU A 96 9.12 11.83 -12.70
N GLY A 97 8.78 12.93 -13.37
CA GLY A 97 7.62 12.99 -14.26
C GLY A 97 7.78 11.98 -15.39
N ARG A 98 6.75 11.18 -15.65
CA ARG A 98 6.76 10.06 -16.62
C ARG A 98 7.79 8.96 -16.34
N ALA A 99 8.42 8.95 -15.16
CA ALA A 99 9.35 7.89 -14.78
C ALA A 99 8.63 6.53 -14.71
N ARG A 100 9.39 5.45 -14.90
CA ARG A 100 8.90 4.07 -14.86
C ARG A 100 9.63 3.31 -13.77
N VAL A 101 8.95 3.06 -12.66
CA VAL A 101 9.47 2.25 -11.55
C VAL A 101 8.84 0.88 -11.63
N LEU A 102 9.65 -0.14 -11.86
CA LEU A 102 9.25 -1.49 -12.22
C LEU A 102 9.98 -2.49 -11.33
N ASP A 103 9.24 -3.43 -10.76
CA ASP A 103 9.81 -4.57 -10.03
C ASP A 103 10.81 -4.12 -8.93
N SER A 104 10.49 -3.03 -8.21
CA SER A 104 11.44 -2.30 -7.36
C SER A 104 10.92 -2.12 -5.93
N VAL A 105 11.85 -1.95 -4.99
CA VAL A 105 11.56 -1.70 -3.57
C VAL A 105 12.07 -0.33 -3.14
N LEU A 106 11.18 0.49 -2.59
CA LEU A 106 11.45 1.85 -2.13
C LEU A 106 11.25 1.90 -0.62
N THR A 107 12.31 1.98 0.17
CA THR A 107 12.24 1.93 1.64
C THR A 107 12.68 3.25 2.26
N GLY A 108 11.87 3.81 3.15
CA GLY A 108 12.23 4.97 3.95
C GLY A 108 12.50 6.24 3.14
N LEU A 109 11.85 6.40 1.98
CA LEU A 109 11.93 7.63 1.19
C LEU A 109 11.40 8.82 2.00
N ARG A 110 12.08 9.95 1.90
CA ARG A 110 11.74 11.18 2.61
C ARG A 110 11.77 12.35 1.63
N GLY A 111 10.74 13.19 1.65
CA GLY A 111 10.80 14.45 0.90
C GLY A 111 9.46 15.14 0.75
N VAL A 112 9.53 16.40 0.36
CA VAL A 112 8.37 17.23 0.04
C VAL A 112 8.38 17.59 -1.44
N GLY A 113 7.22 17.55 -2.09
CA GLY A 113 7.05 18.04 -3.46
C GLY A 113 7.65 17.14 -4.54
N THR A 114 7.93 15.86 -4.26
CA THR A 114 8.41 14.91 -5.29
C THR A 114 7.43 14.83 -6.45
N ARG A 115 7.92 14.99 -7.69
CA ARG A 115 7.08 15.08 -8.89
C ARG A 115 7.11 13.78 -9.68
N LEU A 116 6.04 12.99 -9.58
CA LEU A 116 5.81 11.72 -10.28
C LEU A 116 4.59 11.80 -11.23
N ALA A 117 4.32 13.00 -11.76
CA ALA A 117 3.23 13.22 -12.70
C ALA A 117 3.32 12.25 -13.88
N GLU A 118 2.22 11.56 -14.20
CA GLU A 118 2.14 10.58 -15.29
C GLU A 118 3.15 9.41 -15.19
N ALA A 119 3.75 9.19 -14.03
CA ALA A 119 4.67 8.07 -13.81
C ALA A 119 3.93 6.72 -13.86
N THR A 120 4.69 5.66 -14.13
CA THR A 120 4.21 4.27 -14.05
C THR A 120 4.93 3.55 -12.91
N LEU A 121 4.18 3.03 -11.95
CA LEU A 121 4.67 2.13 -10.92
C LEU A 121 4.02 0.76 -11.13
N ARG A 122 4.83 -0.26 -11.40
CA ARG A 122 4.36 -1.62 -11.62
C ARG A 122 5.16 -2.61 -10.79
N ASP A 123 4.47 -3.45 -10.03
CA ASP A 123 5.14 -4.41 -9.15
C ASP A 123 6.11 -3.68 -8.19
N VAL A 124 5.58 -2.75 -7.40
CA VAL A 124 6.40 -1.90 -6.52
C VAL A 124 5.98 -2.04 -5.07
N GLU A 125 6.98 -2.09 -4.18
CA GLU A 125 6.77 -1.96 -2.75
C GLU A 125 7.36 -0.64 -2.24
N LEU A 126 6.52 0.23 -1.66
CA LEU A 126 6.92 1.45 -0.97
C LEU A 126 6.72 1.27 0.53
N VAL A 127 7.82 1.24 1.29
CA VAL A 127 7.81 0.91 2.72
C VAL A 127 8.29 2.09 3.55
N ASP A 128 7.56 2.43 4.60
CA ASP A 128 7.91 3.44 5.61
C ASP A 128 8.25 4.83 5.05
N ALA A 129 7.57 5.23 3.99
CA ALA A 129 7.78 6.53 3.35
C ALA A 129 7.27 7.69 4.23
N ARG A 130 8.01 8.80 4.23
CA ARG A 130 7.58 10.08 4.81
C ARG A 130 7.57 11.15 3.74
N LEU A 131 6.42 11.30 3.11
CA LEU A 131 6.28 12.11 1.90
C LEU A 131 5.23 13.20 2.10
N GLY A 132 5.50 14.40 1.62
CA GLY A 132 4.56 15.52 1.66
C GLY A 132 4.34 16.12 0.28
N GLY A 133 3.10 16.32 -0.14
CA GLY A 133 2.80 16.97 -1.42
C GLY A 133 3.32 16.21 -2.64
N THR A 134 3.44 14.87 -2.56
CA THR A 134 3.88 14.06 -3.70
C THR A 134 2.85 14.13 -4.83
N GLN A 135 3.32 14.44 -6.04
CA GLN A 135 2.49 14.65 -7.21
C GLN A 135 2.46 13.38 -8.08
N LEU A 136 1.37 12.63 -8.08
CA LEU A 136 1.12 11.42 -8.89
C LEU A 136 -0.09 11.60 -9.82
N HIS A 137 -0.44 12.84 -10.18
CA HIS A 137 -1.57 13.08 -11.07
C HIS A 137 -1.36 12.41 -12.43
N GLY A 138 -2.40 11.75 -12.95
CA GLY A 138 -2.36 10.97 -14.19
C GLY A 138 -1.49 9.70 -14.14
N ALA A 139 -0.89 9.35 -13.00
CA ALA A 139 -0.02 8.19 -12.88
C ALA A 139 -0.77 6.85 -13.05
N VAL A 140 -0.02 5.80 -13.37
CA VAL A 140 -0.51 4.42 -13.42
C VAL A 140 0.17 3.59 -12.35
N LEU A 141 -0.60 3.07 -11.41
CA LEU A 141 -0.14 2.17 -10.36
C LEU A 141 -0.79 0.80 -10.58
N GLU A 142 0.01 -0.24 -10.84
CA GLU A 142 -0.47 -1.61 -10.98
C GLU A 142 0.33 -2.58 -10.10
N ARG A 143 -0.36 -3.32 -9.21
CA ARG A 143 0.26 -4.22 -8.22
C ARG A 143 1.28 -3.48 -7.36
N VAL A 144 0.79 -2.48 -6.63
CA VAL A 144 1.63 -1.65 -5.76
C VAL A 144 1.20 -1.86 -4.31
N VAL A 145 2.17 -2.05 -3.42
CA VAL A 145 1.95 -2.05 -1.97
C VAL A 145 2.64 -0.82 -1.38
N ILE A 146 1.88 -0.02 -0.66
CA ILE A 146 2.39 1.08 0.17
C ILE A 146 2.17 0.67 1.62
N ARG A 147 3.24 0.45 2.36
CA ARG A 147 3.23 -0.09 3.72
C ARG A 147 3.86 0.88 4.70
N GLY A 148 3.15 1.19 5.78
CA GLY A 148 3.64 2.08 6.82
C GLY A 148 3.75 3.53 6.33
N GLY A 149 4.42 4.35 7.13
CA GLY A 149 4.71 5.72 6.76
C GLY A 149 3.56 6.72 6.91
N LYS A 150 3.89 7.98 6.63
CA LYS A 150 2.97 9.12 6.62
C LYS A 150 3.11 9.85 5.30
N ILE A 151 1.99 9.98 4.58
CA ILE A 151 1.95 10.67 3.29
C ILE A 151 0.90 11.77 3.38
N ASP A 152 1.36 13.01 3.42
CA ASP A 152 0.51 14.19 3.48
C ASP A 152 0.32 14.76 2.07
N TYR A 153 -0.89 15.21 1.72
CA TYR A 153 -1.23 15.86 0.45
C TYR A 153 -0.85 15.02 -0.79
N LEU A 154 -1.12 13.72 -0.74
CA LEU A 154 -0.85 12.79 -1.85
C LEU A 154 -1.79 13.08 -3.03
N ASN A 155 -1.26 13.64 -4.11
CA ASN A 155 -2.06 13.96 -5.29
C ASN A 155 -2.11 12.78 -6.26
N LEU A 156 -3.25 12.08 -6.32
CA LEU A 156 -3.55 10.98 -7.24
C LEU A 156 -4.65 11.37 -8.24
N ARG A 157 -4.82 12.67 -8.52
CA ARG A 157 -5.83 13.15 -9.47
C ARG A 157 -5.71 12.46 -10.81
N GLU A 158 -6.85 11.99 -11.35
CA GLU A 158 -6.94 11.30 -12.64
C GLU A 158 -6.06 10.03 -12.79
N ALA A 159 -5.42 9.57 -11.71
CA ALA A 159 -4.57 8.40 -11.71
C ALA A 159 -5.38 7.12 -11.94
N ARG A 160 -4.69 6.08 -12.40
CA ARG A 160 -5.25 4.72 -12.56
C ARG A 160 -4.58 3.80 -11.55
N LEU A 161 -5.33 3.38 -10.55
CA LEU A 161 -4.89 2.45 -9.53
C LEU A 161 -5.57 1.11 -9.78
N LYS A 162 -4.77 0.06 -9.98
CA LYS A 162 -5.25 -1.29 -10.15
C LYS A 162 -4.45 -2.23 -9.28
N ASP A 163 -5.10 -3.02 -8.43
CA ASP A 163 -4.39 -3.89 -7.49
C ASP A 163 -3.43 -3.09 -6.58
N VAL A 164 -3.95 -2.12 -5.84
CA VAL A 164 -3.14 -1.27 -4.94
C VAL A 164 -3.54 -1.53 -3.49
N VAL A 165 -2.56 -1.73 -2.62
CA VAL A 165 -2.79 -1.92 -1.19
C VAL A 165 -2.07 -0.81 -0.43
N PHE A 166 -2.84 -0.05 0.34
CA PHE A 166 -2.31 0.79 1.41
C PHE A 166 -2.43 0.00 2.72
N GLU A 167 -1.32 -0.18 3.44
CA GLU A 167 -1.29 -1.00 4.65
C GLU A 167 -0.56 -0.25 5.77
N SER A 168 -1.21 -0.04 6.92
CA SER A 168 -0.63 0.67 8.07
C SER A 168 -0.15 2.11 7.76
N CYS A 169 -0.70 2.75 6.74
CA CYS A 169 -0.36 4.12 6.34
C CYS A 169 -1.19 5.18 7.09
N VAL A 170 -0.57 6.33 7.35
CA VAL A 170 -1.31 7.56 7.67
C VAL A 170 -1.34 8.44 6.42
N LEU A 171 -2.52 8.60 5.83
CA LEU A 171 -2.75 9.44 4.66
C LEU A 171 -3.55 10.67 5.08
N VAL A 172 -2.97 11.86 4.92
CA VAL A 172 -3.62 13.13 5.25
C VAL A 172 -3.88 13.90 3.97
N GLU A 173 -5.15 14.23 3.73
CA GLU A 173 -5.66 14.89 2.54
C GLU A 173 -5.20 14.23 1.22
N PRO A 174 -5.36 12.89 1.05
CA PRO A 174 -5.11 12.26 -0.24
C PRO A 174 -6.20 12.68 -1.25
N ASP A 175 -5.76 13.03 -2.46
CA ASP A 175 -6.63 13.53 -3.51
C ASP A 175 -6.77 12.50 -4.63
N PHE A 176 -7.92 11.84 -4.68
CA PHE A 176 -8.27 10.86 -5.71
C PHE A 176 -9.22 11.46 -6.76
N ALA A 177 -9.31 12.78 -6.89
CA ALA A 177 -10.32 13.37 -7.76
C ALA A 177 -10.13 12.92 -9.23
N GLY A 178 -11.19 12.41 -9.85
CA GLY A 178 -11.16 11.83 -11.20
C GLY A 178 -10.40 10.51 -11.35
N ALA A 179 -9.84 9.96 -10.28
CA ALA A 179 -9.07 8.72 -10.33
C ALA A 179 -9.95 7.49 -10.61
N ARG A 180 -9.34 6.44 -11.17
CA ARG A 180 -9.97 5.13 -11.35
C ARG A 180 -9.30 4.14 -10.40
N LEU A 181 -10.07 3.63 -9.45
CA LEU A 181 -9.61 2.65 -8.46
C LEU A 181 -10.28 1.31 -8.76
N GLU A 182 -9.47 0.29 -9.07
CA GLU A 182 -9.92 -1.09 -9.29
C GLU A 182 -9.16 -2.06 -8.38
N ARG A 183 -9.85 -2.77 -7.47
CA ARG A 183 -9.22 -3.67 -6.48
C ARG A 183 -8.18 -2.91 -5.65
N VAL A 184 -8.67 -1.95 -4.87
CA VAL A 184 -7.84 -1.13 -3.97
C VAL A 184 -8.22 -1.41 -2.53
N GLU A 185 -7.24 -1.66 -1.68
CA GLU A 185 -7.43 -2.01 -0.26
C GLU A 185 -6.77 -0.98 0.65
N PHE A 186 -7.48 -0.58 1.71
CA PHE A 186 -6.94 0.20 2.83
C PHE A 186 -7.00 -0.64 4.09
N LEU A 187 -5.85 -1.13 4.54
CA LEU A 187 -5.69 -2.05 5.66
C LEU A 187 -5.01 -1.33 6.82
N ASP A 188 -5.68 -1.22 7.96
CA ASP A 188 -5.15 -0.53 9.16
C ASP A 188 -4.61 0.87 8.87
N CYS A 189 -5.28 1.60 7.98
CA CYS A 189 -4.88 2.94 7.56
C CYS A 189 -5.65 4.04 8.31
N ALA A 190 -5.05 5.20 8.49
CA ALA A 190 -5.79 6.42 8.79
C ALA A 190 -5.98 7.22 7.50
N LEU A 191 -7.22 7.44 7.09
CA LEU A 191 -7.56 8.20 5.88
C LEU A 191 -8.25 9.50 6.28
N LYS A 192 -7.48 10.59 6.39
CA LYS A 192 -7.97 11.88 6.88
C LYS A 192 -8.18 12.82 5.70
N GLY A 193 -9.38 13.37 5.56
CA GLY A 193 -9.68 14.38 4.53
C GLY A 193 -9.61 13.91 3.07
N ALA A 194 -9.94 12.66 2.75
CA ALA A 194 -9.86 12.14 1.39
C ALA A 194 -10.86 12.80 0.43
N ASP A 195 -10.38 13.17 -0.77
CA ASP A 195 -11.22 13.67 -1.87
C ASP A 195 -11.41 12.56 -2.93
N PHE A 196 -12.65 12.09 -3.09
CA PHE A 196 -13.03 11.14 -4.14
C PHE A 196 -13.84 11.79 -5.28
N GLY A 197 -13.81 13.11 -5.42
CA GLY A 197 -14.62 13.88 -6.37
C GLY A 197 -14.43 13.41 -7.82
N GLY A 198 -15.49 12.90 -8.44
CA GLY A 198 -15.42 12.37 -9.80
C GLY A 198 -14.63 11.05 -9.95
N ALA A 199 -14.17 10.44 -8.86
CA ALA A 199 -13.52 9.15 -8.89
C ALA A 199 -14.49 8.03 -9.31
N THR A 200 -13.95 6.96 -9.87
CA THR A 200 -14.67 5.71 -10.14
C THR A 200 -14.06 4.59 -9.31
N LEU A 201 -14.88 3.94 -8.49
CA LEU A 201 -14.45 2.88 -7.58
C LEU A 201 -15.06 1.55 -8.04
N LYS A 202 -14.23 0.51 -8.09
CA LYS A 202 -14.64 -0.86 -8.38
C LYS A 202 -13.83 -1.80 -7.49
N ASP A 203 -14.51 -2.60 -6.69
CA ASP A 203 -13.85 -3.51 -5.76
C ASP A 203 -12.90 -2.73 -4.80
N VAL A 204 -13.37 -1.65 -4.17
CA VAL A 204 -12.54 -0.87 -3.21
C VAL A 204 -12.91 -1.25 -1.79
N ASP A 205 -11.94 -1.66 -0.99
CA ASP A 205 -12.14 -2.01 0.42
C ASP A 205 -11.62 -0.89 1.32
N LEU A 206 -12.55 -0.18 1.96
CA LEU A 206 -12.27 0.88 2.92
C LEU A 206 -12.41 0.40 4.37
N ARG A 207 -12.81 -0.85 4.64
CA ARG A 207 -13.18 -1.31 6.00
C ARG A 207 -12.05 -1.16 7.02
N GLY A 208 -10.79 -1.26 6.58
CA GLY A 208 -9.60 -1.09 7.42
C GLY A 208 -9.13 0.37 7.59
N ALA A 209 -9.84 1.35 7.02
CA ALA A 209 -9.52 2.77 7.19
C ALA A 209 -10.19 3.35 8.45
N ALA A 210 -9.41 3.69 9.48
CA ALA A 210 -9.87 4.32 10.71
C ALA A 210 -8.85 5.36 11.22
N PRO A 211 -9.22 6.66 11.31
CA PRO A 211 -10.49 7.24 10.85
C PRO A 211 -10.65 7.18 9.33
N LEU A 212 -11.90 7.24 8.86
CA LEU A 212 -12.28 7.46 7.47
C LEU A 212 -13.01 8.81 7.37
N GLU A 213 -12.28 9.84 6.98
CA GLU A 213 -12.81 11.18 6.78
C GLU A 213 -12.79 11.51 5.28
N ILE A 214 -13.96 11.85 4.74
CA ILE A 214 -14.14 12.15 3.32
C ILE A 214 -14.58 13.61 3.21
N THR A 215 -13.82 14.42 2.50
CA THR A 215 -14.11 15.84 2.30
C THR A 215 -15.01 16.07 1.09
N ARG A 216 -14.84 15.28 0.02
CA ARG A 216 -15.62 15.37 -1.23
C ARG A 216 -15.77 14.01 -1.89
N GLY A 217 -16.80 13.86 -2.72
CA GLY A 217 -17.03 12.63 -3.48
C GLY A 217 -17.72 11.51 -2.69
N LEU A 218 -18.48 11.83 -1.64
CA LEU A 218 -19.26 10.85 -0.89
C LEU A 218 -20.28 10.11 -1.78
N ASP A 219 -20.81 10.80 -2.79
CA ASP A 219 -21.67 10.26 -3.85
C ASP A 219 -20.95 9.29 -4.81
N ARG A 220 -19.62 9.19 -4.71
CA ARG A 220 -18.76 8.33 -5.56
C ARG A 220 -18.39 7.01 -4.92
N LEU A 221 -18.81 6.74 -3.70
CA LEU A 221 -18.50 5.49 -2.99
C LEU A 221 -19.20 4.25 -3.55
N SER A 222 -19.96 4.36 -4.64
CA SER A 222 -20.46 3.20 -5.37
C SER A 222 -19.29 2.29 -5.79
N GLY A 223 -19.33 1.02 -5.37
CA GLY A 223 -18.27 0.05 -5.61
C GLY A 223 -17.23 -0.05 -4.49
N ALA A 224 -17.35 0.76 -3.45
CA ALA A 224 -16.60 0.62 -2.21
C ALA A 224 -17.37 -0.23 -1.18
N VAL A 225 -16.62 -0.87 -0.28
CA VAL A 225 -17.17 -1.52 0.92
C VAL A 225 -16.61 -0.82 2.16
N ILE A 226 -17.52 -0.44 3.05
CA ILE A 226 -17.26 0.17 4.34
C ILE A 226 -17.80 -0.72 5.47
N SER A 227 -17.30 -0.54 6.69
CA SER A 227 -17.78 -1.23 7.87
C SER A 227 -19.06 -0.57 8.42
N THR A 228 -19.78 -1.28 9.30
CA THR A 228 -20.93 -0.70 10.00
C THR A 228 -20.56 0.52 10.84
N GLY A 229 -19.38 0.51 11.47
CA GLY A 229 -18.89 1.66 12.23
C GLY A 229 -18.71 2.89 11.33
N GLN A 230 -18.07 2.72 10.19
CA GLN A 230 -17.91 3.78 9.20
C GLN A 230 -19.24 4.30 8.66
N LEU A 231 -20.23 3.43 8.44
CA LEU A 231 -21.57 3.85 8.04
C LEU A 231 -22.19 4.79 9.09
N LEU A 232 -22.04 4.49 10.38
CA LEU A 232 -22.53 5.34 11.46
C LEU A 232 -21.78 6.68 11.51
N ASP A 233 -20.47 6.66 11.35
CA ASP A 233 -19.63 7.87 11.33
C ASP A 233 -19.98 8.78 10.12
N LEU A 234 -20.26 8.17 8.97
CA LEU A 234 -20.61 8.89 7.73
C LEU A 234 -22.10 9.25 7.64
N ALA A 235 -22.97 8.67 8.47
CA ALA A 235 -24.43 8.84 8.37
C ALA A 235 -24.88 10.31 8.37
N PRO A 236 -24.35 11.21 9.22
CA PRO A 236 -24.72 12.63 9.17
C PRO A 236 -24.40 13.30 7.82
N VAL A 237 -23.24 12.99 7.25
CA VAL A 237 -22.79 13.57 5.97
C VAL A 237 -23.56 12.96 4.80
N LEU A 238 -23.86 11.66 4.85
CA LEU A 238 -24.73 10.98 3.87
C LEU A 238 -26.15 11.58 3.89
N ALA A 239 -26.73 11.75 5.08
CA ALA A 239 -28.03 12.38 5.22
C ALA A 239 -28.03 13.80 4.63
N ALA A 240 -27.03 14.62 4.97
CA ALA A 240 -26.88 15.96 4.43
C ALA A 240 -26.74 15.97 2.90
N ALA A 241 -25.96 15.05 2.32
CA ALA A 241 -25.78 14.90 0.88
C ALA A 241 -27.10 14.51 0.16
N MET A 242 -27.99 13.82 0.86
CA MET A 242 -29.34 13.48 0.38
C MET A 242 -30.39 14.56 0.69
N GLY A 243 -30.00 15.69 1.29
CA GLY A 243 -30.92 16.75 1.71
C GLY A 243 -31.76 16.41 2.95
N ILE A 244 -31.41 15.34 3.68
CA ILE A 244 -32.06 14.92 4.91
C ILE A 244 -31.48 15.71 6.09
N ARG A 245 -32.35 16.31 6.90
CA ARG A 245 -31.96 17.02 8.13
C ARG A 245 -32.10 16.07 9.32
N VAL A 246 -31.02 15.91 10.08
CA VAL A 246 -31.01 15.20 11.36
C VAL A 246 -31.16 16.25 12.47
N LEU A 247 -32.14 16.08 13.36
CA LEU A 247 -32.46 16.99 14.47
C LEU A 247 -32.12 16.36 15.81
#